data_AF-A0A927YJA3-F1
#
_entry.id   AF-A0A927YJA3-F1
#
_cell.length_a   1.000
_cell.length_b   1.000
_cell.length_c   1.000
_cell.angle_alpha   90.00
_cell.angle_beta   90.00
_cell.angle_gamma   90.00
#
_symmetry.space_group_name_H-M   'P 1'
#
loop_
_entity.id
_entity.type
_entity.pdbx_description
1 polymer ?
#
loop_
_entity_poly.entity_id
_entity_poly.type
_entity_poly.pdbx_seq_one_letter_code
_entity_poly.pdbx_strand_id
1 'polypeptide(L)'
;AQLKSFTQYEDSMLEGYGITEDEYYDYAGHYLNVLEEIKPGESDNPDNPQDGPDTPVVDPDYELMAYSNTKIDYEYIINLIQNIVTSNENNENINPEERQKKIEEVKQYVGELRKENPKVADIMSNLIYEIEMDENKYKGQSILNIVENMKSDCIDRVVTDFCLTWHASKEDIMYAAIHYRNGEIPNESAIKATIDFAGYKSSQENALPKFKFYAQMMAELRKTLEEEIKPLILH
;
A
#
# COMPACT_ATOMS: atom_id res chain seq x y z
N ALA A 1 -0.44 20.08 8.10
CA ALA A 1 -0.81 19.06 9.10
C ALA A 1 -2.22 18.54 8.82
N GLN A 2 -2.58 17.34 9.29
CA GLN A 2 -3.84 16.67 8.93
C GLN A 2 -4.87 16.79 10.04
N LEU A 3 -6.12 17.13 9.73
CA LEU A 3 -7.14 17.33 10.77
C LEU A 3 -7.52 16.02 11.49
N LYS A 4 -7.64 14.90 10.75
CA LYS A 4 -8.00 13.59 11.31
C LYS A 4 -6.91 12.92 12.17
N SER A 5 -5.67 13.41 12.17
CA SER A 5 -4.57 12.80 12.94
C SER A 5 -4.44 13.32 14.37
N PHE A 6 -5.21 14.34 14.74
CA PHE A 6 -5.23 14.86 16.11
C PHE A 6 -6.14 14.01 17.00
N THR A 7 -5.66 13.70 18.21
CA THR A 7 -6.40 12.88 19.20
C THR A 7 -7.73 13.48 19.67
N GLN A 8 -8.01 14.73 19.35
CA GLN A 8 -9.25 15.44 19.69
C GLN A 8 -10.23 15.53 18.51
N TYR A 9 -9.90 14.94 17.36
CA TYR A 9 -10.77 15.00 16.19
C TYR A 9 -11.94 14.01 16.31
N GLU A 10 -13.17 14.52 16.13
CA GLU A 10 -14.39 13.72 15.98
C GLU A 10 -15.04 13.99 14.61
N ASP A 11 -15.54 12.95 13.93
CA ASP A 11 -16.16 13.07 12.60
C ASP A 11 -17.37 14.04 12.58
N SER A 12 -18.06 14.20 13.72
CA SER A 12 -19.19 15.13 13.89
C SER A 12 -18.79 16.60 13.99
N MET A 13 -17.50 16.94 14.09
CA MET A 13 -17.08 18.34 14.20
C MET A 13 -17.43 19.15 12.94
N LEU A 14 -17.43 18.50 11.78
CA LEU A 14 -17.67 19.09 10.47
C LEU A 14 -19.10 19.62 10.33
N GLU A 15 -20.05 18.83 10.83
CA GLU A 15 -21.45 19.24 10.95
C GLU A 15 -21.60 20.50 11.81
N GLY A 16 -20.76 20.64 12.86
CA GLY A 16 -20.70 21.82 13.71
C GLY A 16 -20.21 23.09 12.99
N TYR A 17 -19.42 22.94 11.94
CA TYR A 17 -18.99 24.02 11.05
C TYR A 17 -19.93 24.23 9.85
N GLY A 18 -20.95 23.37 9.70
CA GLY A 18 -21.92 23.45 8.61
C GLY A 18 -21.35 23.08 7.25
N ILE A 19 -20.29 22.28 7.20
CA ILE A 19 -19.65 21.81 5.98
C ILE A 19 -19.58 20.28 5.95
N THR A 20 -19.67 19.71 4.76
CA THR A 20 -19.46 18.28 4.52
C THR A 20 -18.04 17.99 4.03
N GLU A 21 -17.64 16.71 4.05
CA GLU A 21 -16.35 16.24 3.53
C GLU A 21 -16.20 16.52 2.04
N ASP A 22 -17.23 16.26 1.26
CA ASP A 22 -17.24 16.52 -0.19
C ASP A 22 -17.11 18.02 -0.48
N GLU A 23 -17.83 18.87 0.26
CA GLU A 23 -17.74 20.34 0.12
C GLU A 23 -16.34 20.86 0.46
N TYR A 24 -15.69 20.30 1.48
CA TYR A 24 -14.29 20.65 1.77
C TYR A 24 -13.39 20.34 0.57
N TYR A 25 -13.50 19.15 -0.04
CA TYR A 25 -12.65 18.77 -1.16
C TYR A 25 -12.87 19.67 -2.37
N ASP A 26 -14.11 20.03 -2.65
CA ASP A 26 -14.46 20.99 -3.69
C ASP A 26 -13.83 22.36 -3.42
N TYR A 27 -13.95 22.89 -2.19
CA TYR A 27 -13.35 24.17 -1.82
C TYR A 27 -11.81 24.14 -1.85
N ALA A 28 -11.20 23.04 -1.42
CA ALA A 28 -9.75 22.85 -1.50
C ALA A 28 -9.26 22.82 -2.96
N GLY A 29 -10.00 22.16 -3.85
CA GLY A 29 -9.75 22.18 -5.28
C GLY A 29 -9.83 23.58 -5.88
N HIS A 30 -10.87 24.34 -5.52
CA HIS A 30 -11.01 25.74 -5.94
C HIS A 30 -9.85 26.61 -5.45
N TYR A 31 -9.44 26.46 -4.20
CA TYR A 31 -8.31 27.20 -3.63
C TYR A 31 -7.00 26.91 -4.37
N LEU A 32 -6.69 25.63 -4.66
CA LEU A 32 -5.48 25.26 -5.39
C LEU A 32 -5.47 25.83 -6.81
N ASN A 33 -6.62 25.82 -7.49
CA ASN A 33 -6.76 26.42 -8.82
C ASN A 33 -6.52 27.94 -8.80
N VAL A 34 -7.11 28.63 -7.81
CA VAL A 34 -6.94 30.10 -7.67
C VAL A 34 -5.51 30.46 -7.24
N LEU A 35 -4.88 29.66 -6.39
CA LEU A 35 -3.49 29.85 -5.99
C LEU A 35 -2.53 29.66 -7.17
N GLU A 36 -2.79 28.68 -8.04
CA GLU A 36 -2.08 28.52 -9.32
C GLU A 36 -2.25 29.75 -10.24
N GLU A 37 -3.45 30.33 -10.33
CA GLU A 37 -3.70 31.54 -11.14
C GLU A 37 -3.01 32.80 -10.58
N ILE A 38 -2.82 32.88 -9.27
CA ILE A 38 -2.25 34.04 -8.58
C ILE A 38 -0.71 33.92 -8.41
N LYS A 39 -0.14 32.70 -8.52
CA LYS A 39 1.31 32.48 -8.45
C LYS A 39 2.03 33.35 -9.50
N PRO A 40 2.94 34.25 -9.08
CA PRO A 40 3.68 35.07 -10.02
C PRO A 40 4.77 34.24 -10.71
N GLY A 41 4.52 33.80 -11.94
CA GLY A 41 5.59 33.34 -12.83
C GLY A 41 5.17 32.44 -13.99
N GLU A 42 4.62 33.02 -15.07
CA GLU A 42 4.96 32.73 -16.49
C GLU A 42 4.13 33.55 -17.50
N SER A 43 3.83 34.82 -17.20
CA SER A 43 3.36 35.75 -18.23
C SER A 43 4.16 37.04 -18.17
N ASP A 44 5.29 37.04 -18.88
CA ASP A 44 5.92 38.25 -19.43
C ASP A 44 4.96 38.87 -20.47
N ASN A 45 3.82 39.42 -20.00
CA ASN A 45 2.93 40.25 -20.80
C ASN A 45 2.94 41.66 -20.20
N PRO A 46 3.59 42.65 -20.84
CA PRO A 46 3.69 44.01 -20.33
C PRO A 46 2.36 44.79 -20.31
N ASP A 47 1.25 44.17 -20.72
CA ASP A 47 -0.04 44.81 -20.93
C ASP A 47 -1.11 44.45 -19.88
N ASN A 48 -0.76 43.79 -18.77
CA ASN A 48 -1.76 43.57 -17.72
C ASN A 48 -1.94 44.85 -16.87
N PRO A 49 -3.11 45.51 -16.89
CA PRO A 49 -3.29 46.77 -16.19
C PRO A 49 -3.27 46.55 -14.69
N GLN A 50 -2.32 47.23 -14.03
CA GLN A 50 -2.38 47.81 -12.70
C GLN A 50 -3.27 47.11 -11.66
N ASP A 51 -2.63 46.51 -10.65
CA ASP A 51 -3.21 46.23 -9.33
C ASP A 51 -4.20 47.33 -8.89
N GLY A 52 -5.47 46.96 -8.87
CA GLY A 52 -6.50 47.75 -8.19
C GLY A 52 -6.29 47.65 -6.67
N PRO A 53 -6.73 48.64 -5.88
CA PRO A 53 -6.57 48.66 -4.42
C PRO A 53 -7.34 47.55 -3.66
N ASP A 54 -8.02 46.66 -4.38
CA ASP A 54 -8.85 45.55 -3.87
C ASP A 54 -8.29 44.17 -4.26
N THR A 55 -7.05 44.03 -4.74
CA THR A 55 -6.44 42.69 -4.88
C THR A 55 -6.13 42.15 -3.48
N PRO A 56 -6.79 41.05 -3.04
CA PRO A 56 -6.53 40.49 -1.72
C PRO A 56 -5.07 40.06 -1.64
N VAL A 57 -4.37 40.51 -0.60
CA VAL A 57 -3.01 40.05 -0.30
C VAL A 57 -3.09 38.58 0.08
N VAL A 58 -2.81 37.70 -0.88
CA VAL A 58 -2.70 36.27 -0.63
C VAL A 58 -1.41 36.04 0.14
N ASP A 59 -1.51 35.43 1.32
CA ASP A 59 -0.33 34.96 2.06
C ASP A 59 0.25 33.76 1.30
N PRO A 60 1.44 33.89 0.69
CA PRO A 60 2.05 32.81 -0.09
C PRO A 60 2.46 31.61 0.79
N ASP A 61 2.54 31.80 2.11
CA ASP A 61 2.88 30.75 3.08
C ASP A 61 1.62 30.08 3.67
N TYR A 62 0.42 30.44 3.22
CA TYR A 62 -0.82 29.78 3.64
C TYR A 62 -0.94 28.40 2.99
N GLU A 63 -0.75 27.34 3.77
CA GLU A 63 -0.97 25.96 3.35
C GLU A 63 -2.34 25.45 3.82
N LEU A 64 -3.14 24.90 2.89
CA LEU A 64 -4.36 24.20 3.28
C LEU A 64 -4.01 22.96 4.11
N MET A 65 -4.57 22.91 5.32
CA MET A 65 -4.57 21.71 6.15
C MET A 65 -5.46 20.67 5.49
N ALA A 66 -4.90 19.56 4.99
CA ALA A 66 -5.66 18.47 4.38
C ALA A 66 -6.70 17.88 5.36
N TYR A 67 -7.96 17.79 4.91
CA TYR A 67 -9.10 17.32 5.69
C TYR A 67 -9.19 15.80 5.80
N SER A 68 -8.94 15.10 4.70
CA SER A 68 -8.81 13.65 4.63
C SER A 68 -8.13 13.30 3.30
N ASN A 69 -7.83 12.01 3.10
CA ASN A 69 -6.75 11.43 2.30
C ASN A 69 -5.39 11.42 2.99
N THR A 70 -5.37 10.95 4.24
CA THR A 70 -4.45 9.85 4.53
C THR A 70 -4.93 8.63 3.74
N LYS A 71 -4.45 8.48 2.50
CA LYS A 71 -4.11 7.13 2.03
C LYS A 71 -3.30 6.56 3.19
N ILE A 72 -3.72 5.45 3.80
CA ILE A 72 -3.07 4.96 5.01
C ILE A 72 -1.62 4.73 4.63
N ASP A 73 -0.76 5.60 5.13
CA ASP A 73 0.59 5.65 4.62
C ASP A 73 1.25 4.38 5.14
N TYR A 74 1.51 3.44 4.24
CA TYR A 74 2.22 2.20 4.56
C TYR A 74 3.46 2.52 5.40
N GLU A 75 4.17 3.60 5.05
CA GLU A 75 5.29 4.14 5.79
C GLU A 75 4.94 4.60 7.20
N TYR A 76 3.77 5.21 7.41
CA TYR A 76 3.29 5.62 8.73
C TYR A 76 3.05 4.41 9.64
N ILE A 77 2.37 3.36 9.15
CA ILE A 77 2.17 2.13 9.95
C ILE A 77 3.52 1.51 10.30
N ILE A 78 4.44 1.43 9.34
CA ILE A 78 5.80 0.93 9.56
C ILE A 78 6.52 1.75 10.64
N ASN A 79 6.42 3.08 10.61
CA ASN A 79 7.05 3.96 11.59
C ASN A 79 6.46 3.78 12.99
N LEU A 80 5.14 3.60 13.11
CA LEU A 80 4.48 3.31 14.39
C LEU A 80 4.97 1.98 14.98
N ILE A 81 5.01 0.92 14.17
CA ILE A 81 5.52 -0.39 14.60
C ILE A 81 7.01 -0.27 14.97
N GLN A 82 7.80 0.45 14.19
CA GLN A 82 9.21 0.68 14.48
C GLN A 82 9.39 1.38 15.83
N ASN A 83 8.59 2.41 16.14
CA ASN A 83 8.61 3.10 17.42
C ASN A 83 8.31 2.15 18.59
N ILE A 84 7.31 1.27 18.44
CA ILE A 84 6.96 0.26 19.45
C ILE A 84 8.16 -0.65 19.75
N VAL A 85 8.89 -1.06 18.72
CA VAL A 85 10.03 -2.00 18.84
C VAL A 85 11.32 -1.30 19.34
N THR A 86 11.52 -0.02 19.03
CA THR A 86 12.73 0.75 19.42
C THR A 86 12.60 1.46 20.76
N SER A 87 11.38 1.65 21.28
CA SER A 87 11.16 2.37 22.55
C SER A 87 11.94 1.80 23.74
N ASN A 88 12.27 0.50 23.72
CA ASN A 88 13.09 -0.15 24.74
C ASN A 88 14.59 0.16 24.67
N GLU A 89 15.07 0.91 23.68
CA GLU A 89 16.49 1.30 23.54
C GLU A 89 16.79 2.70 24.09
N ASN A 90 15.81 3.60 24.05
CA ASN A 90 16.01 5.02 24.38
C ASN A 90 15.95 5.36 25.89
N ASN A 91 15.98 4.35 26.78
CA ASN A 91 15.80 4.51 28.24
C ASN A 91 14.49 5.20 28.67
N GLU A 92 13.54 5.42 27.76
CA GLU A 92 12.15 5.69 28.09
C GLU A 92 11.46 4.33 28.24
N ASN A 93 11.42 3.81 29.47
CA ASN A 93 10.62 2.62 29.76
C ASN A 93 9.15 2.96 29.54
N ILE A 94 8.65 2.74 28.33
CA ILE A 94 7.22 2.78 28.04
C ILE A 94 6.58 1.72 28.94
N ASN A 95 5.60 2.15 29.75
CA ASN A 95 4.81 1.23 30.55
C ASN A 95 4.17 0.17 29.61
N PRO A 96 4.17 -1.13 29.96
CA PRO A 96 3.45 -2.16 29.22
C PRO A 96 2.04 -1.76 28.76
N GLU A 97 1.29 -0.99 29.55
CA GLU A 97 -0.05 -0.50 29.16
C GLU A 97 0.00 0.53 28.01
N GLU A 98 0.96 1.45 28.01
CA GLU A 98 1.14 2.41 26.93
C GLU A 98 1.61 1.73 25.65
N ARG A 99 2.49 0.72 25.77
CA ARG A 99 2.89 -0.13 24.66
C ARG A 99 1.68 -0.85 24.07
N GLN A 100 0.81 -1.42 24.90
CA GLN A 100 -0.40 -2.08 24.41
C GLN A 100 -1.35 -1.10 23.71
N LYS A 101 -1.53 0.12 24.24
CA LYS A 101 -2.33 1.15 23.57
C LYS A 101 -1.81 1.47 22.17
N LYS A 102 -0.49 1.65 22.03
CA LYS A 102 0.15 1.86 20.72
C LYS A 102 -0.06 0.67 19.78
N ILE A 103 0.01 -0.57 20.30
CA ILE A 103 -0.25 -1.78 19.50
C ILE A 103 -1.71 -1.82 19.03
N GLU A 104 -2.68 -1.51 19.88
CA GLU A 104 -4.10 -1.47 19.50
C GLU A 104 -4.39 -0.37 18.47
N GLU A 105 -3.76 0.80 18.60
CA GLU A 105 -3.81 1.87 17.60
C GLU A 105 -3.28 1.39 16.23
N VAL A 106 -2.12 0.72 16.21
CA VAL A 106 -1.58 0.14 14.97
C VAL A 106 -2.54 -0.90 14.38
N LYS A 107 -3.16 -1.76 15.20
CA LYS A 107 -4.15 -2.74 14.73
C LYS A 107 -5.34 -2.07 14.04
N GLN A 108 -5.80 -0.91 14.54
CA GLN A 108 -6.86 -0.13 13.90
C GLN A 108 -6.42 0.35 12.51
N TYR A 109 -5.22 0.94 12.40
CA TYR A 109 -4.68 1.37 11.10
C TYR A 109 -4.49 0.21 10.11
N VAL A 110 -4.04 -0.95 10.57
CA VAL A 110 -3.96 -2.16 9.73
C VAL A 110 -5.35 -2.66 9.32
N GLY A 111 -6.36 -2.53 10.19
CA GLY A 111 -7.75 -2.84 9.88
C GLY A 111 -8.33 -1.95 8.78
N GLU A 112 -7.97 -0.68 8.78
CA GLU A 112 -8.32 0.25 7.70
C GLU A 112 -7.55 -0.07 6.41
N LEU A 113 -6.23 -0.37 6.49
CA LEU A 113 -5.40 -0.77 5.34
C LEU A 113 -5.97 -2.01 4.64
N ARG A 114 -6.57 -2.93 5.41
CA ARG A 114 -7.18 -4.15 4.89
C ARG A 114 -8.30 -3.89 3.89
N LYS A 115 -8.99 -2.75 3.97
CA LYS A 115 -10.07 -2.38 3.02
C LYS A 115 -9.52 -2.11 1.62
N GLU A 116 -8.30 -1.59 1.54
CA GLU A 116 -7.63 -1.25 0.27
C GLU A 116 -6.68 -2.35 -0.20
N ASN A 117 -5.88 -2.90 0.72
CA ASN A 117 -4.88 -3.92 0.44
C ASN A 117 -4.87 -5.02 1.52
N PRO A 118 -5.74 -6.04 1.39
CA PRO A 118 -5.86 -7.10 2.38
C PRO A 118 -4.58 -7.93 2.55
N LYS A 119 -3.79 -8.09 1.47
CA LYS A 119 -2.57 -8.91 1.49
C LYS A 119 -1.46 -8.27 2.32
N VAL A 120 -1.23 -6.97 2.15
CA VAL A 120 -0.25 -6.24 2.98
C VAL A 120 -0.75 -6.13 4.42
N ALA A 121 -2.06 -5.93 4.62
CA ALA A 121 -2.65 -5.93 5.96
C ALA A 121 -2.49 -7.27 6.69
N ASP A 122 -2.62 -8.40 5.99
CA ASP A 122 -2.34 -9.74 6.55
C ASP A 122 -0.89 -9.87 7.02
N ILE A 123 0.07 -9.38 6.22
CA ILE A 123 1.49 -9.38 6.59
C ILE A 123 1.73 -8.52 7.84
N MET A 124 1.18 -7.31 7.87
CA MET A 124 1.31 -6.42 9.04
C MET A 124 0.62 -7.00 10.28
N SER A 125 -0.55 -7.63 10.13
CA SER A 125 -1.26 -8.28 11.24
C SER A 125 -0.41 -9.40 11.85
N ASN A 126 0.21 -10.23 11.00
CA ASN A 126 1.10 -11.30 11.45
C ASN A 126 2.35 -10.73 12.15
N LEU A 127 2.94 -9.67 11.60
CA LEU A 127 4.08 -9.00 12.22
C LEU A 127 3.75 -8.49 13.63
N ILE A 128 2.59 -7.82 13.79
CA ILE A 128 2.12 -7.31 15.09
C ILE A 128 1.93 -8.46 16.07
N TYR A 129 1.29 -9.55 15.63
CA TYR A 129 1.11 -10.74 16.46
C TYR A 129 2.46 -11.28 16.97
N GLU A 130 3.47 -11.34 16.12
CA GLU A 130 4.80 -11.80 16.52
C GLU A 130 5.50 -10.85 17.50
N ILE A 131 5.29 -9.53 17.36
CA ILE A 131 5.78 -8.50 18.30
C ILE A 131 5.06 -8.58 19.66
N GLU A 132 3.79 -8.98 19.67
CA GLU A 132 3.05 -9.24 20.91
C GLU A 132 3.54 -10.52 21.62
N MET A 133 3.91 -11.55 20.86
CA MET A 133 4.42 -12.81 21.41
C MET A 133 5.85 -12.70 21.94
N ASP A 134 6.72 -11.94 21.25
CA ASP A 134 8.09 -11.71 21.67
C ASP A 134 8.51 -10.26 21.37
N GLU A 135 8.57 -9.47 22.45
CA GLU A 135 8.93 -8.06 22.41
C GLU A 135 10.35 -7.79 21.87
N ASN A 136 11.25 -8.76 21.97
CA ASN A 136 12.65 -8.58 21.55
C ASN A 136 12.95 -9.15 20.17
N LYS A 137 12.02 -9.89 19.55
CA LYS A 137 12.22 -10.60 18.27
C LYS A 137 12.81 -9.71 17.17
N TYR A 138 12.30 -8.48 17.06
CA TYR A 138 12.68 -7.52 16.03
C TYR A 138 13.49 -6.33 16.55
N LYS A 139 14.01 -6.43 17.78
CA LYS A 139 14.77 -5.34 18.40
C LYS A 139 16.02 -5.00 17.57
N GLY A 140 16.25 -3.71 17.33
CA GLY A 140 17.36 -3.21 16.52
C GLY A 140 17.25 -3.48 15.01
N GLN A 141 16.13 -4.07 14.55
CA GLN A 141 15.89 -4.36 13.14
C GLN A 141 14.96 -3.32 12.52
N SER A 142 15.09 -3.12 11.20
CA SER A 142 14.20 -2.26 10.44
C SER A 142 12.92 -3.00 10.10
N ILE A 143 11.79 -2.52 10.61
CA ILE A 143 10.47 -3.08 10.37
C ILE A 143 10.10 -3.00 8.87
N LEU A 144 10.52 -1.95 8.18
CA LEU A 144 10.37 -1.85 6.72
C LEU A 144 10.99 -3.08 6.04
N ASN A 145 12.26 -3.39 6.33
CA ASN A 145 12.95 -4.52 5.73
C ASN A 145 12.31 -5.86 6.11
N ILE A 146 11.81 -6.00 7.35
CA ILE A 146 11.09 -7.21 7.77
C ILE A 146 9.83 -7.40 6.93
N VAL A 147 9.03 -6.35 6.74
CA VAL A 147 7.81 -6.43 5.92
C VAL A 147 8.14 -6.72 4.45
N GLU A 148 9.17 -6.09 3.88
CA GLU A 148 9.62 -6.39 2.50
C GLU A 148 10.08 -7.84 2.33
N ASN A 149 10.77 -8.41 3.33
CA ASN A 149 11.14 -9.82 3.33
C ASN A 149 9.90 -10.71 3.43
N MET A 150 8.95 -10.40 4.32
CA MET A 150 7.70 -11.17 4.44
C MET A 150 6.85 -11.14 3.17
N LYS A 151 6.83 -10.00 2.46
CA LYS A 151 6.21 -9.88 1.13
C LYS A 151 6.91 -10.79 0.12
N SER A 152 8.24 -10.73 0.07
CA SER A 152 9.05 -11.58 -0.82
C SER A 152 8.83 -13.07 -0.56
N ASP A 153 8.78 -13.47 0.71
CA ASP A 153 8.48 -14.84 1.13
C ASP A 153 7.06 -15.28 0.76
N CYS A 154 6.09 -14.36 0.80
CA CYS A 154 4.72 -14.62 0.38
C CYS A 154 4.67 -14.86 -1.13
N ILE A 155 5.33 -14.00 -1.93
CA ILE A 155 5.45 -14.15 -3.39
C ILE A 155 6.13 -15.48 -3.72
N ASP A 156 7.23 -15.82 -3.05
CA ASP A 156 7.95 -17.08 -3.29
C ASP A 156 7.09 -18.31 -3.01
N ARG A 157 6.30 -18.29 -1.93
CA ARG A 157 5.35 -19.35 -1.61
C ARG A 157 4.27 -19.50 -2.67
N VAL A 158 3.61 -18.41 -3.06
CA VAL A 158 2.58 -18.41 -4.11
C VAL A 158 3.13 -18.94 -5.43
N VAL A 159 4.32 -18.47 -5.83
CA VAL A 159 5.00 -18.94 -7.05
C VAL A 159 5.34 -20.43 -6.94
N THR A 160 5.85 -20.88 -5.79
CA THR A 160 6.22 -22.28 -5.57
C THR A 160 5.00 -23.19 -5.66
N ASP A 161 3.89 -22.83 -5.02
CA ASP A 161 2.63 -23.59 -5.06
C ASP A 161 2.05 -23.67 -6.47
N PHE A 162 2.12 -22.56 -7.22
CA PHE A 162 1.75 -22.53 -8.63
C PHE A 162 2.61 -23.50 -9.46
N CYS A 163 3.93 -23.47 -9.27
CA CYS A 163 4.86 -24.33 -10.00
C CYS A 163 4.66 -25.80 -9.69
N LEU A 164 4.37 -26.16 -8.43
CA LEU A 164 4.05 -27.53 -8.03
C LEU A 164 2.74 -28.01 -8.67
N THR A 165 1.72 -27.15 -8.72
CA THR A 165 0.41 -27.49 -9.27
C THR A 165 0.47 -27.70 -10.79
N TRP A 166 1.19 -26.81 -11.49
CA TRP A 166 1.20 -26.75 -12.95
C TRP A 166 2.46 -27.34 -13.60
N HIS A 167 3.39 -27.87 -12.80
CA HIS A 167 4.70 -28.38 -13.25
C HIS A 167 5.44 -27.35 -14.13
N ALA A 168 5.46 -26.11 -13.66
CA ALA A 168 6.08 -24.97 -14.33
C ALA A 168 7.47 -24.66 -13.73
N SER A 169 8.31 -23.99 -14.52
CA SER A 169 9.62 -23.52 -14.08
C SER A 169 9.48 -22.37 -13.08
N LYS A 170 10.05 -22.52 -11.88
CA LYS A 170 10.05 -21.48 -10.85
C LYS A 170 10.72 -20.20 -11.33
N GLU A 171 11.79 -20.31 -12.12
CA GLU A 171 12.50 -19.15 -12.67
C GLU A 171 11.62 -18.33 -13.62
N ASP A 172 10.91 -19.00 -14.53
CA ASP A 172 10.05 -18.33 -15.51
C ASP A 172 8.82 -17.68 -14.84
N ILE A 173 8.21 -18.37 -13.87
CA ILE A 173 7.05 -17.85 -13.15
C ILE A 173 7.46 -16.71 -12.20
N MET A 174 8.61 -16.80 -11.53
CA MET A 174 9.13 -15.73 -10.68
C MET A 174 9.45 -14.48 -11.52
N TYR A 175 10.06 -14.66 -12.70
CA TYR A 175 10.27 -13.57 -13.63
C TYR A 175 8.95 -12.91 -14.03
N ALA A 176 7.93 -13.72 -14.35
CA ALA A 176 6.60 -13.22 -14.65
C ALA A 176 5.99 -12.45 -13.48
N ALA A 177 6.14 -12.93 -12.24
CA ALA A 177 5.64 -12.30 -11.03
C ALA A 177 6.21 -10.89 -10.82
N ILE A 178 7.53 -10.73 -10.95
CA ILE A 178 8.22 -9.46 -10.70
C ILE A 178 7.95 -8.44 -11.82
N HIS A 179 7.81 -8.91 -13.05
CA HIS A 179 7.69 -8.05 -14.24
C HIS A 179 6.25 -7.90 -14.75
N TYR A 180 5.25 -8.45 -14.05
CA TYR A 180 3.85 -8.31 -14.40
C TYR A 180 3.40 -6.86 -14.28
N ARG A 181 2.96 -6.27 -15.41
CA ARG A 181 2.48 -4.88 -15.48
C ARG A 181 1.30 -4.81 -16.44
N ASN A 182 0.34 -3.92 -16.13
CA ASN A 182 -0.80 -3.61 -17.01
C ASN A 182 -1.61 -4.81 -17.51
N GLY A 183 -1.66 -5.91 -16.75
CA GLY A 183 -2.39 -7.11 -17.15
C GLY A 183 -1.67 -8.00 -18.17
N GLU A 184 -0.39 -7.73 -18.47
CA GLU A 184 0.41 -8.49 -19.42
C GLU A 184 1.40 -9.42 -18.69
N ILE A 185 1.37 -10.70 -19.08
CA ILE A 185 2.32 -11.70 -18.59
C ILE A 185 3.55 -11.66 -19.50
N PRO A 186 4.74 -11.31 -18.98
CA PRO A 186 5.93 -11.33 -19.80
C PRO A 186 6.34 -12.78 -20.09
N ASN A 187 7.06 -12.98 -21.21
CA ASN A 187 7.64 -14.27 -21.59
C ASN A 187 6.63 -15.45 -21.66
N GLU A 188 5.35 -15.21 -22.02
CA GLU A 188 4.35 -16.28 -22.12
C GLU A 188 4.79 -17.47 -22.99
N SER A 189 5.51 -17.20 -24.08
CA SER A 189 6.01 -18.24 -24.98
C SER A 189 7.06 -19.13 -24.32
N ALA A 190 7.94 -18.55 -23.50
CA ALA A 190 8.94 -19.29 -22.74
C ALA A 190 8.28 -20.16 -21.66
N ILE A 191 7.34 -19.57 -20.90
CA ILE A 191 6.55 -20.30 -19.89
C ILE A 191 5.86 -21.52 -20.54
N LYS A 192 5.20 -21.33 -21.69
CA LYS A 192 4.53 -22.43 -22.41
C LYS A 192 5.50 -23.51 -22.89
N ALA A 193 6.75 -23.15 -23.19
CA ALA A 193 7.77 -24.06 -23.69
C ALA A 193 8.46 -24.87 -22.59
N THR A 194 8.59 -24.32 -21.38
CA THR A 194 9.31 -24.95 -20.26
C THR A 194 8.42 -25.80 -19.35
N ILE A 195 7.09 -25.76 -19.52
CA ILE A 195 6.15 -26.56 -18.72
C ILE A 195 6.28 -28.07 -19.00
N ASP A 196 6.37 -28.85 -17.93
CA ASP A 196 6.33 -30.31 -17.97
C ASP A 196 4.89 -30.83 -17.93
N PHE A 197 4.23 -30.80 -19.10
CA PHE A 197 2.90 -31.39 -19.25
C PHE A 197 2.90 -32.92 -19.00
N ALA A 198 4.02 -33.62 -19.22
CA ALA A 198 4.09 -35.05 -18.99
C ALA A 198 4.07 -35.38 -17.49
N GLY A 199 4.82 -34.63 -16.69
CA GLY A 199 4.80 -34.66 -15.21
C GLY A 199 3.44 -34.27 -14.62
N TYR A 200 2.80 -33.23 -15.18
CA TYR A 200 1.43 -32.87 -14.79
C TYR A 200 0.44 -34.01 -15.08
N LYS A 201 0.50 -34.60 -16.29
CA LYS A 201 -0.43 -35.66 -16.69
C LYS A 201 -0.26 -36.94 -15.87
N SER A 202 0.96 -37.27 -15.44
CA SER A 202 1.23 -38.48 -14.66
C SER A 202 0.87 -38.33 -13.18
N SER A 203 0.84 -37.10 -12.64
CA SER A 203 0.50 -36.81 -11.25
C SER A 203 -1.00 -36.57 -11.00
N GLN A 204 -1.78 -36.32 -12.05
CA GLN A 204 -3.21 -36.02 -11.98
C GLN A 204 -4.07 -37.19 -12.47
N GLU A 205 -4.96 -37.74 -11.62
CA GLU A 205 -5.91 -38.81 -12.00
C GLU A 205 -6.86 -38.37 -13.13
N ASN A 206 -7.26 -37.10 -13.15
CA ASN A 206 -8.16 -36.51 -14.16
C ASN A 206 -7.46 -35.36 -14.92
N ALA A 207 -6.30 -35.63 -15.50
CA ALA A 207 -5.51 -34.63 -16.21
C ALA A 207 -6.27 -34.00 -17.39
N LEU A 208 -6.17 -32.67 -17.51
CA LEU A 208 -6.77 -31.92 -18.61
C LEU A 208 -6.18 -32.32 -19.97
N PRO A 209 -6.99 -32.32 -21.05
CA PRO A 209 -6.46 -32.41 -22.41
C PRO A 209 -5.46 -31.27 -22.69
N LYS A 210 -4.37 -31.56 -23.41
CA LYS A 210 -3.25 -30.62 -23.64
C LYS A 210 -3.69 -29.23 -24.14
N PHE A 211 -4.70 -29.17 -25.01
CA PHE A 211 -5.21 -27.89 -25.53
C PHE A 211 -5.98 -27.06 -24.48
N LYS A 212 -6.63 -27.70 -23.51
CA LYS A 212 -7.30 -27.02 -22.38
C LYS A 212 -6.32 -26.66 -21.27
N PHE A 213 -5.31 -27.51 -21.06
CA PHE A 213 -4.29 -27.32 -20.04
C PHE A 213 -3.62 -25.94 -20.14
N TYR A 214 -3.08 -25.59 -21.31
CA TYR A 214 -2.40 -24.30 -21.47
C TYR A 214 -3.32 -23.10 -21.27
N ALA A 215 -4.57 -23.18 -21.75
CA ALA A 215 -5.54 -22.10 -21.59
C ALA A 215 -5.90 -21.90 -20.10
N GLN A 216 -6.17 -22.98 -19.38
CA GLN A 216 -6.50 -22.93 -17.95
C GLN A 216 -5.30 -22.43 -17.14
N MET A 217 -4.11 -22.98 -17.38
CA MET A 217 -2.89 -22.62 -16.66
C MET A 217 -2.57 -21.13 -16.81
N MET A 218 -2.65 -20.57 -18.03
CA MET A 218 -2.40 -19.14 -18.24
C MET A 218 -3.47 -18.25 -17.60
N ALA A 219 -4.73 -18.69 -17.57
CA ALA A 219 -5.81 -17.97 -16.90
C ALA A 219 -5.58 -17.94 -15.38
N GLU A 220 -5.23 -19.08 -14.78
CA GLU A 220 -4.89 -19.16 -13.36
C GLU A 220 -3.61 -18.40 -13.02
N LEU A 221 -2.60 -18.42 -13.90
CA LEU A 221 -1.40 -17.61 -13.73
C LEU A 221 -1.77 -16.12 -13.68
N ARG A 222 -2.52 -15.63 -14.68
CA ARG A 222 -2.99 -14.23 -14.71
C ARG A 222 -3.73 -13.87 -13.43
N LYS A 223 -4.65 -14.71 -12.99
CA LYS A 223 -5.42 -14.51 -11.76
C LYS A 223 -4.51 -14.44 -10.53
N THR A 224 -3.56 -15.36 -10.41
CA THR A 224 -2.58 -15.40 -9.33
C THR A 224 -1.72 -14.13 -9.32
N LEU A 225 -1.23 -13.69 -10.49
CA LEU A 225 -0.44 -12.47 -10.60
C LEU A 225 -1.26 -11.23 -10.20
N GLU A 226 -2.53 -11.17 -10.58
CA GLU A 226 -3.42 -10.02 -10.31
C GLU A 226 -3.91 -9.96 -8.86
N GLU A 227 -4.31 -11.08 -8.28
CA GLU A 227 -4.97 -11.14 -6.97
C GLU A 227 -4.00 -11.40 -5.81
N GLU A 228 -2.91 -12.14 -6.05
CA GLU A 228 -1.98 -12.55 -5.00
C GLU A 228 -0.69 -11.75 -5.01
N ILE A 229 -0.10 -11.50 -6.20
CA ILE A 229 1.23 -10.91 -6.31
C ILE A 229 1.19 -9.39 -6.45
N LYS A 230 0.36 -8.86 -7.35
CA LYS A 230 0.24 -7.43 -7.61
C LYS A 230 -0.03 -6.59 -6.34
N PRO A 231 -0.90 -7.01 -5.39
CA PRO A 231 -1.11 -6.25 -4.16
C PRO A 231 0.11 -6.21 -3.24
N LEU A 232 1.06 -7.14 -3.38
CA LEU A 232 2.29 -7.16 -2.58
C LEU A 232 3.38 -6.24 -3.15
N ILE A 233 3.34 -5.95 -4.45
CA ILE A 233 4.33 -5.13 -5.16
C ILE A 233 3.92 -3.65 -5.22
N LEU A 234 2.61 -3.35 -5.36
CA LEU A 234 2.10 -1.98 -5.46
C LEU A 234 1.67 -1.46 -4.07
N HIS A 235 1.90 -0.16 -3.83
CA HIS A 235 1.54 0.55 -2.59
C HIS A 235 0.62 1.74 -2.92
#